data_AF-A0A1W9SR77-F1
#
_entry.id   AF-A0A1W9SR77-F1
#
_cell.length_a   1.000
_cell.length_b   1.000
_cell.length_c   1.000
_cell.angle_alpha   90.00
_cell.angle_beta   90.00
_cell.angle_gamma   90.00
#
_symmetry.space_group_name_H-M   'P 1'
#
loop_
_entity.id
_entity.type
_entity.pdbx_description
1 polymer ?
#
loop_
_entity_poly.entity_id
_entity_poly.type
_entity_poly.pdbx_seq_one_letter_code
_entity_poly.pdbx_strand_id
1 'polypeptide(L)'
;MKKILSLFFAVLIYNFAMAQCNEIFISEYVEGSHNNKVLELYNPTDQAISLDDNYRVIRWSNGSTNSDQQMEYIALLTGSIGGHSVFVVSGDLQDVNGIEEDTCVFEEIRNIVDLWVDASYSDGVQGSKCFKWNGDDAISLQKLDGGSWIDIDILGEIGVRPPNWLGTTSPNGGWDDEAPYSDGLGTYLTKNHTLIRKSEIEIGNINETWYEGWNALAEWDSLPMNSFENLGMHTSICGDAVEVNFVSKDDIISFYPNPVLNGKFTVKSKKDIHSVEILNVIGQKIAKYDLDTRKKEFKVELPICENGIYLVKVSFENEKFAIKKILLQKN
;
A
#
# COMPACT_ATOMS: atom_id res chain seq x y z
N MET A 1 -7.97 38.48 51.73
CA MET A 1 -7.29 37.17 51.62
C MET A 1 -8.22 36.07 52.10
N LYS A 2 -8.77 35.26 51.19
CA LYS A 2 -8.96 33.80 51.31
C LYS A 2 -9.86 33.35 50.15
N LYS A 3 -9.26 32.52 49.30
CA LYS A 3 -9.81 31.94 48.08
C LYS A 3 -10.95 30.98 48.44
N ILE A 4 -12.12 31.14 47.83
CA ILE A 4 -13.18 30.12 47.88
C ILE A 4 -13.22 29.45 46.50
N LEU A 5 -12.53 28.31 46.47
CA LEU A 5 -12.88 27.07 45.79
C LEU A 5 -13.73 27.17 44.51
N SER A 6 -13.06 27.16 43.36
CA SER A 6 -13.65 26.77 42.08
C SER A 6 -14.04 25.29 42.16
N LEU A 7 -15.34 25.02 42.18
CA LEU A 7 -15.89 23.66 42.17
C LEU A 7 -16.08 23.20 40.72
N PHE A 8 -15.44 22.07 40.44
CA PHE A 8 -15.55 21.17 39.29
C PHE A 8 -16.86 21.24 38.48
N PHE A 9 -16.71 21.51 37.18
CA PHE A 9 -17.52 20.87 36.14
C PHE A 9 -16.60 20.51 34.97
N ALA A 10 -15.82 19.43 35.14
CA ALA A 10 -15.15 18.79 34.02
C ALA A 10 -16.23 18.00 33.26
N VAL A 11 -16.78 18.61 32.22
CA VAL A 11 -17.54 17.87 31.21
C VAL A 11 -16.55 16.91 30.57
N LEU A 12 -16.75 15.61 30.82
CA LEU A 12 -16.12 14.55 30.05
C LEU A 12 -16.57 14.72 28.59
N ILE A 13 -15.68 15.31 27.78
CA ILE A 13 -15.76 15.21 26.33
C ILE A 13 -15.39 13.76 26.02
N TYR A 14 -16.39 12.89 25.93
CA TYR A 14 -16.25 11.66 25.17
C TYR A 14 -16.14 12.09 23.71
N ASN A 15 -14.91 12.29 23.24
CA ASN A 15 -14.67 12.13 21.81
C ASN A 15 -14.95 10.65 21.54
N PHE A 16 -16.09 10.37 20.90
CA PHE A 16 -16.18 9.16 20.09
C PHE A 16 -15.02 9.26 19.10
N ALA A 17 -13.96 8.48 19.31
CA ALA A 17 -13.09 8.13 18.21
C ALA A 17 -14.02 7.45 17.19
N MET A 18 -14.27 8.10 16.06
CA MET A 18 -14.87 7.40 14.93
C MET A 18 -13.96 6.21 14.64
N ALA A 19 -14.55 5.04 14.38
CA ALA A 19 -13.78 3.86 14.03
C ALA A 19 -12.98 4.16 12.77
N GLN A 20 -11.70 4.47 12.94
CA GLN A 20 -10.69 4.48 11.89
C GLN A 20 -10.55 3.03 11.38
N CYS A 21 -10.13 2.84 10.13
CA CYS A 21 -9.80 1.49 9.62
C CYS A 21 -11.00 0.56 9.40
N ASN A 22 -12.14 1.09 8.95
CA ASN A 22 -13.38 0.32 8.83
C ASN A 22 -13.85 0.07 7.38
N GLU A 23 -13.18 0.65 6.40
CA GLU A 23 -13.61 0.62 5.00
C GLU A 23 -12.41 0.52 4.07
N ILE A 24 -12.56 -0.21 2.95
CA ILE A 24 -11.52 -0.32 1.95
C ILE A 24 -11.21 1.04 1.32
N PHE A 25 -9.98 1.25 0.90
CA PHE A 25 -9.57 2.47 0.19
C PHE A 25 -8.49 2.15 -0.84
N ILE A 26 -8.21 3.10 -1.73
CA ILE A 26 -7.17 2.97 -2.76
C ILE A 26 -5.80 3.14 -2.10
N SER A 27 -4.99 2.09 -2.15
CA SER A 27 -3.62 2.08 -1.61
C SER A 27 -2.55 2.37 -2.66
N GLU A 28 -2.81 2.08 -3.93
CA GLU A 28 -1.89 2.41 -5.03
C GLU A 28 -2.66 2.75 -6.31
N TYR A 29 -2.18 3.76 -7.04
CA TYR A 29 -2.66 4.13 -8.36
C TYR A 29 -1.47 4.17 -9.31
N VAL A 30 -1.59 3.50 -10.45
CA VAL A 30 -0.54 3.42 -11.45
C VAL A 30 -0.99 4.06 -12.74
N GLU A 31 -0.34 5.14 -13.14
CA GLU A 31 -0.30 5.62 -14.52
C GLU A 31 1.06 5.29 -15.13
N GLY A 32 1.18 4.05 -15.58
CA GLY A 32 2.37 3.59 -16.28
C GLY A 32 2.35 3.94 -17.76
N SER A 33 3.47 3.64 -18.42
CA SER A 33 3.58 3.70 -19.87
C SER A 33 2.59 2.76 -20.56
N HIS A 34 2.14 3.11 -21.76
CA HIS A 34 1.21 2.29 -22.55
C HIS A 34 -0.05 1.87 -21.76
N ASN A 35 -0.36 0.57 -21.73
CA ASN A 35 -1.54 -0.01 -21.10
C ASN A 35 -1.41 -0.32 -19.62
N ASN A 36 -0.29 0.05 -19.00
CA ASN A 36 -0.09 -0.19 -17.58
C ASN A 36 -0.93 0.80 -16.77
N LYS A 37 -2.13 0.37 -16.40
CA LYS A 37 -3.13 1.08 -15.60
C LYS A 37 -3.58 0.12 -14.51
N VAL A 38 -3.23 0.43 -13.26
CA VAL A 38 -3.47 -0.46 -12.11
C VAL A 38 -4.03 0.35 -10.95
N LEU A 39 -4.97 -0.26 -10.24
CA LEU A 39 -5.48 0.24 -8.96
C LEU A 39 -5.28 -0.86 -7.93
N GLU A 40 -4.67 -0.54 -6.80
CA GLU A 40 -4.61 -1.42 -5.64
C GLU A 40 -5.57 -0.89 -4.56
N LEU A 41 -6.36 -1.80 -4.00
CA LEU A 41 -7.23 -1.54 -2.87
C LEU A 41 -6.64 -2.18 -1.62
N TYR A 42 -6.73 -1.51 -0.48
CA TYR A 42 -6.37 -2.07 0.83
C TYR A 42 -7.60 -2.21 1.71
N ASN A 43 -7.69 -3.35 2.41
CA ASN A 43 -8.68 -3.58 3.44
C ASN A 43 -8.08 -3.32 4.82
N PRO A 44 -8.38 -2.18 5.47
CA PRO A 44 -7.83 -1.88 6.79
C PRO A 44 -8.48 -2.68 7.92
N THR A 45 -9.56 -3.42 7.67
CA THR A 45 -10.28 -4.17 8.71
C THR A 45 -9.64 -5.53 9.01
N ASP A 46 -9.98 -6.10 10.16
CA ASP A 46 -9.54 -7.45 10.56
C ASP A 46 -10.25 -8.58 9.78
N GLN A 47 -11.34 -8.27 9.08
CA GLN A 47 -12.22 -9.26 8.47
C GLN A 47 -12.12 -9.20 6.94
N ALA A 48 -12.33 -10.35 6.30
CA ALA A 48 -12.44 -10.36 4.85
C ALA A 48 -13.69 -9.59 4.40
N ILE A 49 -13.54 -8.76 3.36
CA ILE A 49 -14.61 -8.00 2.72
C ILE A 49 -14.91 -8.62 1.35
N SER A 50 -16.19 -8.87 1.09
CA SER A 50 -16.66 -9.34 -0.22
C SER A 50 -16.83 -8.15 -1.16
N LEU A 51 -16.20 -8.22 -2.34
CA LEU A 51 -16.32 -7.19 -3.38
C LEU A 51 -17.55 -7.41 -4.26
N ASP A 52 -17.96 -8.68 -4.43
CA ASP A 52 -19.10 -9.11 -5.24
C ASP A 52 -20.36 -8.28 -4.97
N ASP A 53 -20.86 -7.62 -6.02
CA ASP A 53 -22.06 -6.77 -6.04
C ASP A 53 -22.06 -5.59 -5.04
N ASN A 54 -20.95 -5.35 -4.34
CA ASN A 54 -20.86 -4.37 -3.27
C ASN A 54 -19.96 -3.19 -3.59
N TYR A 55 -18.99 -3.34 -4.50
CA TYR A 55 -18.02 -2.29 -4.81
C TYR A 55 -17.82 -2.09 -6.31
N ARG A 56 -17.53 -0.84 -6.69
CA ARG A 56 -17.20 -0.47 -8.07
C ARG A 56 -16.17 0.65 -8.11
N VAL A 57 -15.43 0.71 -9.20
CA VAL A 57 -14.52 1.81 -9.54
C VAL A 57 -15.12 2.60 -10.69
N ILE A 58 -15.02 3.93 -10.63
CA ILE A 58 -15.46 4.83 -11.70
C ILE A 58 -14.29 5.69 -12.14
N ARG A 59 -14.08 5.77 -13.45
CA ARG A 59 -13.21 6.80 -14.04
C ARG A 59 -14.05 7.98 -14.50
N TRP A 60 -13.81 9.14 -13.92
CA TRP A 60 -14.45 10.40 -14.27
C TRP A 60 -13.68 11.07 -15.41
N SER A 61 -14.00 10.65 -16.63
CA SER A 61 -13.15 10.98 -17.77
C SER A 61 -13.21 12.46 -18.13
N ASN A 62 -12.04 13.09 -18.30
CA ASN A 62 -11.89 14.46 -18.80
C ASN A 62 -12.73 15.50 -18.03
N GLY A 63 -12.84 15.36 -16.70
CA GLY A 63 -13.66 16.24 -15.86
C GLY A 63 -15.17 16.01 -15.99
N SER A 64 -15.60 14.80 -16.35
CA SER A 64 -17.01 14.41 -16.35
C SER A 64 -17.60 14.43 -14.93
N THR A 65 -18.89 14.76 -14.83
CA THR A 65 -19.72 14.66 -13.62
C THR A 65 -20.87 13.66 -13.78
N ASN A 66 -20.80 12.78 -14.78
CA ASN A 66 -21.87 11.85 -15.15
C ASN A 66 -21.36 10.46 -15.58
N SER A 67 -20.09 10.14 -15.31
CA SER A 67 -19.50 8.84 -15.67
C SER A 67 -20.16 7.68 -14.91
N ASP A 68 -20.77 7.96 -13.76
CA ASP A 68 -21.60 7.03 -12.96
C ASP A 68 -22.91 6.59 -13.64
N GLN A 69 -23.31 7.26 -14.73
CA GLN A 69 -24.46 6.92 -15.56
C GLN A 69 -24.08 6.13 -16.82
N GLN A 70 -22.79 5.87 -17.02
CA GLN A 70 -22.24 5.27 -18.24
C GLN A 70 -21.47 4.00 -17.90
N MET A 71 -22.04 2.85 -18.23
CA MET A 71 -21.50 1.54 -17.81
C MET A 71 -20.06 1.27 -18.26
N GLU A 72 -19.64 1.83 -19.39
CA GLU A 72 -18.24 1.75 -19.86
C GLU A 72 -17.20 2.38 -18.93
N TYR A 73 -17.56 3.36 -18.11
CA TYR A 73 -16.62 3.99 -17.16
C TYR A 73 -16.65 3.35 -15.77
N ILE A 74 -17.52 2.36 -15.57
CA ILE A 74 -17.77 1.71 -14.28
C ILE A 74 -17.19 0.31 -14.34
N ALA A 75 -16.15 0.03 -13.56
CA ALA A 75 -15.65 -1.33 -13.35
C ALA A 75 -16.32 -1.92 -12.10
N LEU A 76 -17.06 -3.01 -12.26
CA LEU A 76 -17.59 -3.76 -11.12
C LEU A 76 -16.47 -4.60 -10.51
N LEU A 77 -16.35 -4.56 -9.18
CA LEU A 77 -15.38 -5.38 -8.47
C LEU A 77 -16.02 -6.71 -8.07
N THR A 78 -15.22 -7.77 -8.11
CA THR A 78 -15.63 -9.14 -7.75
C THR A 78 -14.52 -9.83 -6.98
N GLY A 79 -14.86 -10.87 -6.24
CA GLY A 79 -13.94 -11.58 -5.34
C GLY A 79 -14.02 -11.06 -3.91
N SER A 80 -12.94 -11.25 -3.16
CA SER A 80 -12.87 -10.89 -1.75
C SER A 80 -11.46 -10.45 -1.38
N ILE A 81 -11.37 -9.43 -0.52
CA ILE A 81 -10.12 -8.93 0.03
C ILE A 81 -10.01 -9.39 1.49
N GLY A 82 -8.93 -10.10 1.83
CA GLY A 82 -8.65 -10.51 3.22
C GLY A 82 -8.46 -9.30 4.15
N GLY A 83 -8.60 -9.50 5.46
CA GLY A 83 -8.24 -8.46 6.42
C GLY A 83 -6.77 -8.07 6.30
N HIS A 84 -6.47 -6.78 6.39
CA HIS A 84 -5.12 -6.19 6.19
C HIS A 84 -4.39 -6.68 4.93
N SER A 85 -5.16 -7.06 3.90
CA SER A 85 -4.65 -7.52 2.63
C SER A 85 -4.95 -6.48 1.55
N VAL A 86 -4.29 -6.62 0.41
CA VAL A 86 -4.56 -5.80 -0.77
C VAL A 86 -5.31 -6.60 -1.84
N PHE A 87 -5.86 -5.89 -2.82
CA PHE A 87 -6.51 -6.46 -4.00
C PHE A 87 -6.17 -5.60 -5.23
N VAL A 88 -5.53 -6.19 -6.22
CA VAL A 88 -4.99 -5.48 -7.40
C VAL A 88 -5.91 -5.66 -8.61
N VAL A 89 -6.28 -4.54 -9.23
CA VAL A 89 -7.18 -4.50 -10.40
C VAL A 89 -6.47 -3.85 -11.58
N SER A 90 -6.64 -4.41 -12.79
CA SER A 90 -6.10 -3.82 -14.02
C SER A 90 -7.00 -4.10 -15.23
N GLY A 91 -6.82 -3.31 -16.30
CA GLY A 91 -7.50 -3.52 -17.57
C GLY A 91 -6.96 -4.75 -18.32
N ASP A 92 -7.84 -5.58 -18.85
CA ASP A 92 -7.51 -6.79 -19.61
C ASP A 92 -6.97 -6.44 -21.00
N LEU A 93 -5.66 -6.23 -21.04
CA LEU A 93 -4.88 -5.95 -22.24
C LEU A 93 -3.68 -6.90 -22.26
N GLN A 94 -3.96 -8.19 -22.00
CA GLN A 94 -2.95 -9.24 -21.85
C GLN A 94 -2.49 -9.87 -23.18
N ASP A 95 -3.09 -9.51 -24.31
CA ASP A 95 -2.74 -10.11 -25.60
C ASP A 95 -1.35 -9.66 -26.09
N VAL A 96 -0.36 -10.53 -25.92
CA VAL A 96 1.02 -10.34 -26.38
C VAL A 96 1.18 -10.40 -27.91
N ASN A 97 0.16 -10.88 -28.63
CA ASN A 97 0.18 -11.03 -30.08
C ASN A 97 -0.73 -10.00 -30.78
N GLY A 98 -1.33 -9.08 -30.03
CA GLY A 98 -2.15 -8.01 -30.57
C GLY A 98 -1.40 -7.21 -31.63
N ILE A 99 -1.90 -7.29 -32.86
CA ILE A 99 -1.41 -6.51 -34.02
C ILE A 99 -2.19 -5.20 -34.05
N GLU A 100 -1.81 -4.25 -33.20
CA GLU A 100 -2.06 -2.79 -33.29
C GLU A 100 -1.32 -2.12 -32.11
N GLU A 101 -1.27 -0.79 -32.02
CA GLU A 101 -0.37 0.00 -31.14
C GLU A 101 -0.51 -0.24 -29.61
N ASP A 102 -1.30 -1.22 -29.19
CA ASP A 102 -1.48 -1.64 -27.81
C ASP A 102 -0.41 -2.66 -27.41
N THR A 103 0.59 -2.20 -26.65
CA THR A 103 1.53 -3.13 -26.01
C THR A 103 0.82 -3.83 -24.86
N CYS A 104 1.03 -5.14 -24.74
CA CYS A 104 0.54 -5.91 -23.61
C CYS A 104 0.95 -5.30 -22.25
N VAL A 105 0.09 -5.43 -21.24
CA VAL A 105 0.40 -5.08 -19.84
C VAL A 105 1.68 -5.79 -19.40
N PHE A 106 2.54 -5.10 -18.66
CA PHE A 106 3.85 -5.60 -18.26
C PHE A 106 3.75 -6.88 -17.41
N GLU A 107 4.80 -7.70 -17.46
CA GLU A 107 4.81 -9.02 -16.82
C GLU A 107 4.66 -8.91 -15.30
N GLU A 108 5.29 -7.92 -14.68
CA GLU A 108 5.23 -7.65 -13.25
C GLU A 108 3.79 -7.40 -12.78
N ILE A 109 3.01 -6.62 -13.55
CA ILE A 109 1.59 -6.41 -13.28
C ILE A 109 0.80 -7.69 -13.53
N ARG A 110 1.06 -8.40 -14.64
CA ARG A 110 0.32 -9.64 -14.94
C ARG A 110 0.45 -10.71 -13.87
N ASN A 111 1.56 -10.71 -13.13
CA ASN A 111 1.82 -11.68 -12.07
C ASN A 111 1.15 -11.35 -10.73
N ILE A 112 0.56 -10.17 -10.59
CA ILE A 112 0.05 -9.67 -9.30
C ILE A 112 -1.42 -9.25 -9.32
N VAL A 113 -2.02 -9.06 -10.51
CA VAL A 113 -3.44 -8.68 -10.64
C VAL A 113 -4.37 -9.79 -10.15
N ASP A 114 -5.27 -9.44 -9.26
CA ASP A 114 -6.34 -10.31 -8.75
C ASP A 114 -7.59 -10.28 -9.64
N LEU A 115 -7.88 -9.11 -10.23
CA LEU A 115 -9.04 -8.90 -11.11
C LEU A 115 -8.68 -8.16 -12.40
N TRP A 116 -8.99 -8.81 -13.53
CA TRP A 116 -8.96 -8.18 -14.84
C TRP A 116 -10.34 -7.65 -15.20
N VAL A 117 -10.40 -6.39 -15.65
CA VAL A 117 -11.63 -5.75 -16.13
C VAL A 117 -11.51 -5.41 -17.60
N ASP A 118 -12.62 -5.43 -18.34
CA ASP A 118 -12.59 -5.05 -19.76
C ASP A 118 -11.94 -3.67 -19.93
N ALA A 119 -11.02 -3.56 -20.89
CA ALA A 119 -10.37 -2.29 -21.24
C ALA A 119 -10.29 -2.10 -22.76
N SER A 120 -11.30 -2.62 -23.47
CA SER A 120 -11.39 -2.58 -24.94
C SER A 120 -11.74 -1.21 -25.52
N TYR A 121 -12.07 -0.23 -24.67
CA TYR A 121 -12.60 1.09 -25.07
C TYR A 121 -13.97 1.04 -25.78
N SER A 122 -14.66 -0.11 -25.74
CA SER A 122 -15.93 -0.32 -26.45
C SER A 122 -17.12 0.42 -25.82
N ASP A 123 -17.95 1.06 -26.63
CA ASP A 123 -19.22 1.66 -26.16
C ASP A 123 -20.21 0.58 -25.69
N GLY A 124 -20.92 0.83 -24.57
CA GLY A 124 -21.96 -0.07 -24.06
C GLY A 124 -21.46 -1.40 -23.46
N VAL A 125 -20.16 -1.54 -23.25
CA VAL A 125 -19.54 -2.69 -22.56
C VAL A 125 -19.12 -2.27 -21.16
N GLN A 126 -19.50 -3.04 -20.13
CA GLN A 126 -19.22 -2.71 -18.74
C GLN A 126 -17.71 -2.56 -18.50
N GLY A 127 -17.27 -1.43 -17.95
CA GLY A 127 -15.89 -1.19 -17.51
C GLY A 127 -14.87 -0.91 -18.62
N SER A 128 -15.24 -1.04 -19.89
CA SER A 128 -14.33 -0.99 -21.06
C SER A 128 -13.47 0.28 -21.19
N LYS A 129 -13.86 1.39 -20.55
CA LYS A 129 -13.15 2.68 -20.53
C LYS A 129 -12.69 3.10 -19.13
N CYS A 130 -12.92 2.27 -18.12
CA CYS A 130 -12.59 2.57 -16.73
C CYS A 130 -11.06 2.60 -16.52
N PHE A 131 -10.34 1.54 -16.93
CA PHE A 131 -8.88 1.42 -16.75
C PHE A 131 -8.09 2.03 -17.93
N LYS A 132 -8.43 3.26 -18.31
CA LYS A 132 -7.86 4.00 -19.45
C LYS A 132 -7.50 5.46 -19.11
N TRP A 133 -7.18 5.72 -17.83
CA TRP A 133 -6.78 7.06 -17.38
C TRP A 133 -5.41 7.51 -17.90
N ASN A 134 -5.16 8.81 -17.87
CA ASN A 134 -3.99 9.41 -18.52
C ASN A 134 -3.55 10.75 -17.87
N GLY A 135 -3.75 10.87 -16.56
CA GLY A 135 -3.21 11.95 -15.72
C GLY A 135 -4.25 12.91 -15.20
N ASP A 136 -5.24 13.24 -16.04
CA ASP A 136 -6.20 14.31 -15.80
C ASP A 136 -7.63 13.81 -15.49
N ASP A 137 -7.79 12.52 -15.20
CA ASP A 137 -9.07 11.91 -14.84
C ASP A 137 -9.14 11.60 -13.34
N ALA A 138 -10.26 11.95 -12.70
CA ALA A 138 -10.51 11.53 -11.33
C ALA A 138 -10.97 10.07 -11.30
N ILE A 139 -10.66 9.37 -10.22
CA ILE A 139 -11.09 7.99 -9.97
C ILE A 139 -11.86 7.97 -8.66
N SER A 140 -13.02 7.33 -8.62
CA SER A 140 -13.71 7.05 -7.35
C SER A 140 -13.92 5.57 -7.12
N LEU A 141 -13.80 5.18 -5.86
CA LEU A 141 -14.19 3.89 -5.32
C LEU A 141 -15.52 4.07 -4.60
N GLN A 142 -16.51 3.27 -4.99
CA GLN A 142 -17.85 3.35 -4.43
C GLN A 142 -18.28 2.02 -3.81
N LYS A 143 -19.10 2.14 -2.78
CA LYS A 143 -19.77 1.03 -2.10
C LYS A 143 -21.28 1.11 -2.28
N LEU A 144 -21.93 -0.03 -2.42
CA LEU A 144 -23.38 -0.13 -2.35
C LEU A 144 -23.82 -0.14 -0.89
N ASP A 145 -24.50 0.91 -0.45
CA ASP A 145 -25.09 1.01 0.89
C ASP A 145 -26.58 1.41 0.79
N GLY A 146 -27.45 0.67 1.47
CA GLY A 146 -28.90 0.92 1.43
C GLY A 146 -29.52 0.94 0.03
N GLY A 147 -28.91 0.29 -0.97
CA GLY A 147 -29.34 0.29 -2.37
C GLY A 147 -28.91 1.51 -3.18
N SER A 148 -28.05 2.38 -2.62
CA SER A 148 -27.44 3.51 -3.31
C SER A 148 -25.92 3.35 -3.33
N TRP A 149 -25.29 3.79 -4.42
CA TRP A 149 -23.83 3.85 -4.48
C TRP A 149 -23.35 5.11 -3.77
N ILE A 150 -22.39 4.97 -2.87
CA ILE A 150 -21.75 6.07 -2.14
C ILE A 150 -20.24 6.03 -2.39
N ASP A 151 -19.61 7.19 -2.56
CA ASP A 151 -18.15 7.29 -2.62
C ASP A 151 -17.55 6.99 -1.25
N ILE A 152 -16.51 6.17 -1.25
CA ILE A 152 -15.72 5.82 -0.07
C ILE A 152 -14.25 6.24 -0.22
N ASP A 153 -13.80 6.51 -1.45
CA ASP A 153 -12.51 7.10 -1.74
C ASP A 153 -12.49 7.76 -3.12
N ILE A 154 -11.79 8.89 -3.25
CA ILE A 154 -11.66 9.67 -4.48
C ILE A 154 -10.19 10.08 -4.64
N LEU A 155 -9.62 9.72 -5.79
CA LEU A 155 -8.34 10.21 -6.28
C LEU A 155 -8.62 11.28 -7.35
N GLY A 156 -8.16 12.50 -7.11
CA GLY A 156 -8.47 13.66 -7.93
C GLY A 156 -9.75 14.38 -7.49
N GLU A 157 -10.32 15.17 -8.40
CA GLU A 157 -11.52 15.96 -8.16
C GLU A 157 -12.54 15.73 -9.29
N ILE A 158 -13.73 15.24 -8.93
CA ILE A 158 -14.80 14.95 -9.89
C ILE A 158 -15.29 16.28 -10.50
N GLY A 159 -15.43 16.32 -11.82
CA GLY A 159 -15.81 17.54 -12.53
C GLY A 159 -14.64 18.46 -12.89
N VAL A 160 -13.42 18.16 -12.43
CA VAL A 160 -12.20 18.91 -12.77
C VAL A 160 -11.34 18.11 -13.74
N ARG A 161 -10.80 18.82 -14.72
CA ARG A 161 -9.79 18.30 -15.64
C ARG A 161 -8.55 19.21 -15.57
N PRO A 162 -7.48 18.79 -14.87
CA PRO A 162 -6.24 19.56 -14.83
C PRO A 162 -5.69 19.82 -16.26
N PRO A 163 -5.40 21.07 -16.63
CA PRO A 163 -4.77 21.35 -17.91
C PRO A 163 -3.27 21.04 -17.84
N ASN A 164 -2.61 21.09 -19.00
CA ASN A 164 -1.17 21.12 -19.08
C ASN A 164 -0.61 22.53 -18.77
N TRP A 165 0.72 22.65 -18.73
CA TRP A 165 1.45 23.90 -18.48
C TRP A 165 1.15 25.07 -19.44
N LEU A 166 0.45 24.81 -20.55
CA LEU A 166 -0.03 25.82 -21.50
C LEU A 166 -1.47 26.26 -21.23
N GLY A 167 -2.14 25.73 -20.20
CA GLY A 167 -3.56 25.94 -19.94
C GLY A 167 -4.47 25.22 -20.94
N THR A 168 -3.98 24.17 -21.61
CA THR A 168 -4.73 23.38 -22.59
C THR A 168 -4.85 21.93 -22.14
N THR A 169 -5.69 21.13 -22.78
CA THR A 169 -5.87 19.71 -22.44
C THR A 169 -5.10 18.75 -23.37
N SER A 170 -4.28 19.30 -24.28
CA SER A 170 -3.48 18.50 -25.22
C SER A 170 -2.09 19.11 -25.38
N PRO A 171 -1.01 18.37 -25.03
CA PRO A 171 -1.01 17.06 -24.38
C PRO A 171 -1.68 17.09 -22.99
N ASN A 172 -2.07 15.95 -22.43
CA ASN A 172 -2.81 15.92 -21.16
C ASN A 172 -2.05 16.58 -20.00
N GLY A 173 -2.78 17.06 -19.00
CA GLY A 173 -2.24 17.52 -17.72
C GLY A 173 -2.25 16.42 -16.66
N GLY A 174 -2.18 16.84 -15.40
CA GLY A 174 -2.44 16.02 -14.22
C GLY A 174 -2.51 16.89 -12.98
N TRP A 175 -2.93 16.33 -11.86
CA TRP A 175 -2.86 17.03 -10.58
C TRP A 175 -1.38 17.24 -10.20
N ASP A 176 -1.08 18.40 -9.64
CA ASP A 176 0.29 18.86 -9.39
C ASP A 176 0.54 19.22 -7.92
N ASP A 177 1.76 19.65 -7.61
CA ASP A 177 2.24 19.94 -6.25
C ASP A 177 2.01 21.40 -5.79
N GLU A 178 1.37 22.25 -6.59
CA GLU A 178 1.21 23.67 -6.29
C GLU A 178 -0.27 24.07 -6.26
N ALA A 179 -0.76 24.60 -5.13
CA ALA A 179 -2.14 25.07 -5.01
C ALA A 179 -2.50 26.04 -6.16
N PRO A 180 -3.60 25.80 -6.91
CA PRO A 180 -4.77 24.98 -6.56
C PRO A 180 -4.70 23.49 -6.99
N TYR A 181 -3.50 22.95 -7.19
CA TYR A 181 -3.16 21.54 -7.48
C TYR A 181 -3.72 20.99 -8.80
N SER A 182 -4.28 21.88 -9.62
CA SER A 182 -5.07 21.52 -10.80
C SER A 182 -5.03 22.58 -11.91
N ASP A 183 -4.12 23.55 -11.83
CA ASP A 183 -3.95 24.59 -12.86
C ASP A 183 -2.83 24.28 -13.86
N GLY A 184 -2.09 23.20 -13.61
CA GLY A 184 -1.07 22.67 -14.50
C GLY A 184 0.26 23.41 -14.47
N LEU A 185 0.46 24.32 -13.51
CA LEU A 185 1.67 25.12 -13.36
C LEU A 185 2.72 24.43 -12.47
N GLY A 186 2.29 23.54 -11.58
CA GLY A 186 3.17 22.75 -10.72
C GLY A 186 3.80 21.53 -11.41
N THR A 187 4.53 20.74 -10.63
CA THR A 187 5.04 19.44 -11.04
C THR A 187 3.93 18.40 -10.96
N TYR A 188 3.62 17.72 -12.07
CA TYR A 188 2.60 16.68 -12.08
C TYR A 188 2.93 15.51 -11.14
N LEU A 189 1.90 15.05 -10.42
CA LEU A 189 1.96 13.95 -9.47
C LEU A 189 1.16 12.72 -9.91
N THR A 190 0.22 12.90 -10.86
CA THR A 190 -0.61 11.81 -11.42
C THR A 190 -0.16 11.39 -12.81
N LYS A 191 0.06 12.37 -13.71
CA LYS A 191 0.46 12.10 -15.09
C LYS A 191 1.81 11.39 -15.16
N ASN A 192 1.86 10.20 -15.74
CA ASN A 192 3.04 9.33 -15.83
C ASN A 192 3.68 9.02 -14.45
N HIS A 193 2.88 8.82 -13.41
CA HIS A 193 3.38 8.56 -12.07
C HIS A 193 2.66 7.36 -11.44
N THR A 194 3.29 6.77 -10.45
CA THR A 194 2.67 5.81 -9.53
C THR A 194 2.45 6.53 -8.19
N LEU A 195 1.23 6.58 -7.69
CA LEU A 195 0.93 7.11 -6.37
C LEU A 195 0.75 5.97 -5.37
N ILE A 196 1.43 6.06 -4.24
CA ILE A 196 1.30 5.14 -3.11
C ILE A 196 0.65 5.88 -1.95
N ARG A 197 -0.40 5.31 -1.39
CA ARG A 197 -1.07 5.88 -0.24
C ARG A 197 -0.14 5.84 0.98
N LYS A 198 -0.10 6.92 1.74
CA LYS A 198 0.70 7.01 2.97
C LYS A 198 0.15 6.07 4.04
N SER A 199 1.06 5.52 4.84
CA SER A 199 0.72 4.51 5.85
C SER A 199 -0.19 5.01 6.96
N GLU A 200 -0.20 6.32 7.18
CA GLU A 200 -0.99 7.02 8.19
C GLU A 200 -2.44 7.26 7.75
N ILE A 201 -2.79 6.91 6.51
CA ILE A 201 -4.16 7.03 6.01
C ILE A 201 -4.97 5.82 6.45
N GLU A 202 -6.07 6.10 7.14
CA GLU A 202 -6.91 5.08 7.79
C GLU A 202 -8.29 4.91 7.15
N ILE A 203 -8.66 5.83 6.26
CA ILE A 203 -9.93 5.88 5.55
C ILE A 203 -9.73 6.59 4.22
N GLY A 204 -10.50 6.18 3.21
CA GLY A 204 -10.52 6.86 1.92
C GLY A 204 -11.05 8.29 2.02
N ASN A 205 -10.71 9.09 1.03
CA ASN A 205 -11.00 10.51 1.00
C ASN A 205 -12.21 10.79 0.09
N ILE A 206 -13.31 11.23 0.70
CA ILE A 206 -14.58 11.49 -0.01
C ILE A 206 -14.85 13.00 -0.22
N ASN A 207 -13.92 13.88 0.15
CA ASN A 207 -14.20 15.30 0.13
C ASN A 207 -14.15 15.85 -1.30
N GLU A 208 -15.29 15.96 -1.96
CA GLU A 208 -15.39 16.44 -3.34
C GLU A 208 -15.02 17.92 -3.55
N THR A 209 -14.70 18.68 -2.49
CA THR A 209 -14.49 20.14 -2.58
C THR A 209 -13.47 20.67 -1.57
N TRP A 210 -12.20 20.68 -1.92
CA TRP A 210 -11.26 21.61 -1.28
C TRP A 210 -11.43 22.95 -1.97
N TYR A 211 -11.68 24.01 -1.20
CA TYR A 211 -11.59 25.39 -1.71
C TYR A 211 -10.23 25.67 -2.38
N GLU A 212 -9.20 24.87 -2.04
CA GLU A 212 -7.84 24.93 -2.56
C GLU A 212 -7.49 23.81 -3.56
N GLY A 213 -8.45 22.94 -3.95
CA GLY A 213 -8.25 21.80 -4.86
C GLY A 213 -7.72 20.51 -4.20
N TRP A 214 -7.85 19.37 -4.89
CA TRP A 214 -7.34 18.08 -4.41
C TRP A 214 -5.81 18.04 -4.34
N ASN A 215 -5.27 18.04 -3.12
CA ASN A 215 -3.84 17.98 -2.86
C ASN A 215 -3.35 16.52 -2.68
N ALA A 216 -2.73 15.96 -3.72
CA ALA A 216 -2.19 14.61 -3.66
C ALA A 216 -1.18 14.41 -2.51
N LEU A 217 -0.31 15.40 -2.24
CA LEU A 217 0.74 15.29 -1.23
C LEU A 217 0.22 15.18 0.21
N ALA A 218 -1.06 15.45 0.44
CA ALA A 218 -1.68 15.24 1.75
C ALA A 218 -1.73 13.74 2.12
N GLU A 219 -1.93 12.87 1.13
CA GLU A 219 -2.26 11.46 1.37
C GLU A 219 -1.42 10.47 0.55
N TRP A 220 -0.68 10.96 -0.43
CA TRP A 220 0.04 10.14 -1.40
C TRP A 220 1.52 10.52 -1.49
N ASP A 221 2.35 9.51 -1.71
CA ASP A 221 3.70 9.67 -2.23
C ASP A 221 3.67 9.37 -3.73
N SER A 222 4.20 10.31 -4.53
CA SER A 222 4.24 10.19 -5.99
C SER A 222 5.61 9.72 -6.45
N LEU A 223 5.65 8.57 -7.11
CA LEU A 223 6.84 7.93 -7.65
C LEU A 223 6.89 8.04 -9.19
N PRO A 224 8.09 7.93 -9.80
CA PRO A 224 8.23 7.93 -11.24
C PRO A 224 7.36 6.85 -11.93
N MET A 225 6.99 7.13 -13.19
CA MET A 225 6.31 6.18 -14.08
C MET A 225 6.90 4.77 -14.01
N ASN A 226 6.04 3.76 -14.05
CA ASN A 226 6.41 2.34 -14.04
C ASN A 226 7.11 1.88 -12.74
N SER A 227 6.84 2.54 -11.61
CA SER A 227 7.17 1.98 -10.30
C SER A 227 6.07 0.98 -9.91
N PHE A 228 6.42 -0.29 -9.73
CA PHE A 228 5.49 -1.39 -9.46
C PHE A 228 5.89 -2.23 -8.24
N GLU A 229 6.99 -1.87 -7.59
CA GLU A 229 7.62 -2.65 -6.52
C GLU A 229 6.78 -2.73 -5.24
N ASN A 230 5.76 -1.88 -5.11
CA ASN A 230 4.87 -1.82 -3.96
C ASN A 230 3.52 -2.51 -4.20
N LEU A 231 3.18 -2.83 -5.47
CA LEU A 231 1.99 -3.60 -5.77
C LEU A 231 2.03 -4.95 -5.03
N GLY A 232 0.86 -5.39 -4.57
CA GLY A 232 0.67 -6.58 -3.75
C GLY A 232 0.95 -6.38 -2.28
N MET A 233 1.26 -5.16 -1.83
CA MET A 233 1.43 -4.86 -0.41
C MET A 233 1.17 -3.40 -0.06
N HIS A 234 0.51 -3.17 1.08
CA HIS A 234 0.34 -1.84 1.64
C HIS A 234 0.72 -1.82 3.12
N THR A 235 1.56 -0.86 3.52
CA THR A 235 1.88 -0.64 4.93
C THR A 235 0.88 0.37 5.48
N SER A 236 0.11 -0.01 6.49
CA SER A 236 -0.88 0.87 7.12
C SER A 236 -0.83 0.78 8.64
N ILE A 237 -1.17 1.87 9.32
CA ILE A 237 -1.37 1.89 10.78
C ILE A 237 -2.68 1.18 11.21
N CYS A 238 -3.54 0.83 10.26
CA CYS A 238 -4.81 0.14 10.49
C CYS A 238 -4.72 -1.37 10.70
N GLY A 239 -3.62 -1.98 10.26
CA GLY A 239 -3.29 -3.31 10.73
C GLY A 239 -3.11 -3.27 12.24
N ASP A 240 -3.32 -4.41 12.93
CA ASP A 240 -2.50 -4.69 14.12
C ASP A 240 -1.12 -4.16 13.76
N ALA A 241 -0.64 -3.13 14.49
CA ALA A 241 0.73 -2.72 14.36
C ALA A 241 1.45 -4.05 14.38
N VAL A 242 2.08 -4.42 13.25
CA VAL A 242 3.09 -5.43 13.34
C VAL A 242 4.03 -4.70 14.28
N GLU A 243 3.92 -5.02 15.57
CA GLU A 243 4.97 -4.84 16.50
C GLU A 243 6.05 -5.80 15.97
N VAL A 244 6.64 -5.47 14.83
CA VAL A 244 8.00 -4.99 14.86
C VAL A 244 8.00 -3.84 15.86
N ASN A 245 7.90 -4.22 17.14
CA ASN A 245 8.82 -3.79 18.14
C ASN A 245 10.19 -4.04 17.50
N PHE A 246 10.61 -3.14 16.60
CA PHE A 246 11.97 -2.66 16.62
C PHE A 246 12.12 -2.24 18.05
N VAL A 247 12.63 -3.16 18.87
CA VAL A 247 12.86 -2.86 20.25
C VAL A 247 13.77 -1.66 20.21
N SER A 248 13.20 -0.56 20.67
CA SER A 248 13.80 0.74 20.77
C SER A 248 15.20 0.54 21.29
N LYS A 249 16.18 0.67 20.38
CA LYS A 249 17.60 0.97 20.61
C LYS A 249 18.21 0.49 21.94
N ASP A 250 17.89 -0.72 22.34
CA ASP A 250 18.27 -1.27 23.64
C ASP A 250 18.58 -2.75 23.46
N ASP A 251 19.58 -3.01 22.61
CA ASP A 251 20.03 -4.32 22.09
C ASP A 251 19.55 -5.52 22.91
N ILE A 252 18.37 -6.06 22.57
CA ILE A 252 17.88 -7.29 23.22
C ILE A 252 18.81 -8.44 22.91
N ILE A 253 19.37 -8.48 21.70
CA ILE A 253 20.27 -9.54 21.25
C ILE A 253 21.64 -9.00 20.85
N SER A 254 22.69 -9.74 21.20
CA SER A 254 24.07 -9.49 20.77
C SER A 254 24.75 -10.79 20.35
N PHE A 255 25.71 -10.66 19.43
CA PHE A 255 26.44 -11.78 18.84
C PHE A 255 27.93 -11.57 19.07
N TYR A 256 28.61 -12.58 19.61
CA TYR A 256 30.05 -12.54 19.80
C TYR A 256 30.72 -13.89 19.50
N PRO A 257 31.86 -13.93 18.78
CA PRO A 257 32.47 -12.79 18.09
C PRO A 257 31.68 -12.40 16.84
N ASN A 258 31.73 -11.13 16.44
CA ASN A 258 31.31 -10.68 15.10
C ASN A 258 32.42 -9.73 14.58
N PRO A 259 33.25 -10.15 13.61
CA PRO A 259 33.08 -11.30 12.71
C PRO A 259 33.18 -12.68 13.39
N VAL A 260 32.40 -13.64 12.90
CA VAL A 260 32.34 -15.04 13.35
C VAL A 260 33.42 -15.83 12.65
N LEU A 261 34.35 -16.39 13.42
CA LEU A 261 35.43 -17.24 12.92
C LEU A 261 35.02 -18.71 12.99
N ASN A 262 35.19 -19.44 11.90
CA ASN A 262 34.96 -20.89 11.82
C ASN A 262 33.54 -21.32 12.27
N GLY A 263 32.53 -20.49 12.00
CA GLY A 263 31.12 -20.85 12.25
C GLY A 263 30.68 -20.89 13.70
N LYS A 264 31.52 -20.43 14.64
CA LYS A 264 31.25 -20.52 16.08
C LYS A 264 30.98 -19.13 16.66
N PHE A 265 29.77 -18.92 17.15
CA PHE A 265 29.40 -17.67 17.82
C PHE A 265 28.40 -17.91 18.94
N THR A 266 28.31 -16.93 19.82
CA THR A 266 27.38 -16.91 20.94
C THR A 266 26.29 -15.88 20.68
N VAL A 267 25.04 -16.30 20.84
CA VAL A 267 23.86 -15.45 20.93
C VAL A 267 23.62 -15.12 22.40
N LYS A 268 23.62 -13.84 22.77
CA LYS A 268 23.17 -13.37 24.08
C LYS A 268 21.89 -12.58 23.93
N SER A 269 20.94 -12.79 24.84
CA SER A 269 19.64 -12.16 24.84
C SER A 269 19.24 -11.64 26.21
N LYS A 270 18.59 -10.47 26.28
CA LYS A 270 17.93 -9.97 27.51
C LYS A 270 16.68 -10.82 27.86
N LYS A 271 16.08 -11.48 26.86
CA LYS A 271 14.90 -12.36 26.93
C LYS A 271 15.27 -13.84 26.75
N ASP A 272 14.40 -14.75 27.17
CA ASP A 272 14.63 -16.18 27.02
C ASP A 272 14.49 -16.60 25.55
N ILE A 273 15.54 -17.23 25.02
CA ILE A 273 15.64 -17.67 23.63
C ILE A 273 14.84 -18.96 23.47
N HIS A 274 13.91 -18.97 22.52
CA HIS A 274 13.13 -20.15 22.14
C HIS A 274 13.75 -20.87 20.94
N SER A 275 14.20 -20.12 19.92
CA SER A 275 14.93 -20.70 18.80
C SER A 275 15.90 -19.72 18.16
N VAL A 276 16.92 -20.27 17.49
CA VAL A 276 17.89 -19.52 16.70
C VAL A 276 17.92 -20.10 15.29
N GLU A 277 17.62 -19.28 14.30
CA GLU A 277 17.60 -19.62 12.88
C GLU A 277 18.61 -18.77 12.12
N ILE A 278 19.36 -19.39 11.22
CA ILE A 278 20.40 -18.75 10.41
C ILE A 278 19.98 -18.83 8.95
N LEU A 279 19.94 -17.67 8.31
CA LEU A 279 19.56 -17.51 6.91
C LEU A 279 20.73 -16.90 6.13
N ASN A 280 20.90 -17.29 4.86
CA ASN A 280 21.76 -16.54 3.94
C ASN A 280 21.03 -15.26 3.45
N VAL A 281 21.74 -14.42 2.69
CA VAL A 281 21.18 -13.14 2.20
C VAL A 281 20.00 -13.29 1.24
N ILE A 282 19.81 -14.47 0.63
CA ILE A 282 18.64 -14.77 -0.22
C ILE A 282 17.49 -15.43 0.56
N GLY A 283 17.56 -15.46 1.89
CA GLY A 283 16.50 -15.97 2.76
C GLY A 283 16.46 -17.51 2.92
N GLN A 284 17.39 -18.25 2.32
CA GLN A 284 17.46 -19.70 2.52
C GLN A 284 17.96 -20.04 3.92
N LYS A 285 17.26 -20.97 4.57
CA LYS A 285 17.60 -21.48 5.90
C LYS A 285 18.83 -22.38 5.86
N ILE A 286 19.87 -21.96 6.56
CA ILE A 286 21.15 -22.67 6.71
C ILE A 286 21.13 -23.60 7.91
N ALA A 287 20.60 -23.14 9.04
CA ALA A 287 20.49 -23.93 10.26
C ALA A 287 19.36 -23.40 11.16
N LYS A 288 18.79 -24.27 11.98
CA LYS A 288 17.84 -23.92 13.04
C LYS A 288 18.14 -24.73 14.29
N TYR A 289 18.11 -24.06 15.43
CA TYR A 289 18.28 -24.65 16.75
C TYR A 289 17.07 -24.27 17.59
N ASP A 290 16.27 -25.26 17.97
CA ASP A 290 15.17 -25.10 18.90
C ASP A 290 15.67 -25.39 20.34
N LEU A 291 15.29 -24.56 21.30
CA LEU A 291 15.73 -24.66 22.68
C LEU A 291 14.57 -25.06 23.60
N ASP A 292 14.70 -26.20 24.27
CA ASP A 292 13.69 -26.73 25.21
C ASP A 292 13.72 -26.07 26.60
N THR A 293 14.65 -25.14 26.84
CA THR A 293 14.87 -24.53 28.17
C THR A 293 15.08 -23.03 28.02
N ARG A 294 14.61 -22.27 29.02
CA ARG A 294 14.79 -20.82 29.11
C ARG A 294 16.27 -20.48 29.25
N LYS A 295 16.91 -20.12 28.13
CA LYS A 295 18.32 -19.70 28.09
C LYS A 295 18.43 -18.28 27.56
N LYS A 296 19.23 -17.46 28.24
CA LYS A 296 19.62 -16.11 27.80
C LYS A 296 20.91 -16.09 27.00
N GLU A 297 21.59 -17.22 26.90
CA GLU A 297 22.81 -17.40 26.12
C GLU A 297 22.77 -18.75 25.41
N PHE A 298 23.10 -18.75 24.12
CA PHE A 298 23.17 -19.96 23.30
C PHE A 298 24.40 -19.93 22.40
N LYS A 299 25.13 -21.04 22.36
CA LYS A 299 26.30 -21.21 21.48
C LYS A 299 25.85 -21.89 20.20
N VAL A 300 26.14 -21.24 19.07
CA VAL A 300 25.86 -21.75 17.73
C VAL A 300 27.15 -22.28 17.12
N GLU A 301 27.06 -23.45 16.51
CA GLU A 301 28.13 -24.04 15.69
C GLU A 301 27.53 -24.47 14.36
N LEU A 302 27.86 -23.71 13.30
CA LEU A 302 27.32 -23.94 11.97
C LEU A 302 28.02 -25.12 11.27
N PRO A 303 27.26 -26.01 10.60
CA PRO A 303 27.82 -27.15 9.87
C PRO A 303 28.56 -26.74 8.59
N ILE A 304 28.20 -25.58 8.01
CA ILE A 304 28.77 -25.04 6.77
C ILE A 304 29.16 -23.58 7.03
N CYS A 305 30.41 -23.23 6.73
CA CYS A 305 30.96 -21.89 6.88
C CYS A 305 31.36 -21.36 5.50
N GLU A 306 30.52 -20.62 4.79
CA GLU A 306 31.01 -19.83 3.66
C GLU A 306 31.27 -18.40 4.14
N ASN A 307 32.22 -17.74 3.50
CA ASN A 307 32.50 -16.35 3.81
C ASN A 307 31.33 -15.52 3.31
N GLY A 308 30.75 -14.69 4.18
CA GLY A 308 29.61 -13.89 3.78
C GLY A 308 28.83 -13.27 4.93
N ILE A 309 27.80 -12.54 4.55
CA ILE A 309 26.83 -11.96 5.48
C ILE A 309 25.71 -12.97 5.67
N TYR A 310 25.30 -13.18 6.92
CA TYR A 310 24.17 -14.04 7.27
C TYR A 310 23.24 -13.30 8.22
N LEU A 311 21.97 -13.66 8.19
CA LEU A 311 20.96 -13.16 9.12
C LEU A 311 20.74 -14.20 10.21
N VAL A 312 20.73 -13.77 11.47
CA VAL A 312 20.40 -14.61 12.62
C VAL A 312 19.07 -14.13 13.18
N LYS A 313 18.03 -14.94 13.03
CA LYS A 313 16.71 -14.74 13.63
C LYS A 313 16.65 -15.47 14.96
N VAL A 314 16.35 -14.74 16.03
CA VAL A 314 16.22 -15.26 17.40
C VAL A 314 14.76 -15.09 17.81
N SER A 315 14.05 -16.19 18.03
CA SER A 315 12.65 -16.18 18.44
C SER A 315 12.50 -16.35 19.96
N PHE A 316 11.44 -15.77 20.53
CA PHE A 316 11.10 -15.79 21.95
C PHE A 316 9.72 -16.48 22.18
N GLU A 317 9.32 -16.75 23.44
CA GLU A 317 8.11 -17.53 23.79
C GLU A 317 6.76 -17.01 23.23
N ASN A 318 6.66 -15.74 22.80
CA ASN A 318 5.39 -15.12 22.35
C ASN A 318 5.38 -14.80 20.85
N GLU A 319 5.97 -15.64 19.99
CA GLU A 319 6.12 -15.42 18.54
C GLU A 319 6.93 -14.18 18.13
N LYS A 320 7.32 -13.34 19.08
CA LYS A 320 8.25 -12.22 18.90
C LYS A 320 9.63 -12.77 18.50
N PHE A 321 10.29 -12.10 17.56
CA PHE A 321 11.65 -12.43 17.15
C PHE A 321 12.50 -11.17 16.97
N ALA A 322 13.82 -11.34 16.96
CA ALA A 322 14.77 -10.30 16.62
C ALA A 322 15.77 -10.83 15.58
N ILE A 323 16.11 -9.99 14.59
CA ILE A 323 17.06 -10.34 13.53
C ILE A 323 18.27 -9.41 13.62
N LYS A 324 19.50 -9.94 13.57
CA LYS A 324 20.67 -9.14 13.16
C LYS A 324 21.56 -9.89 12.17
N LYS A 325 22.37 -9.11 11.47
CA LYS A 325 23.43 -9.62 10.60
C LYS A 325 24.68 -10.01 11.38
N ILE A 326 25.32 -11.09 10.93
CA ILE A 326 26.69 -11.48 11.32
C ILE A 326 27.56 -11.56 10.07
N LEU A 327 28.86 -11.27 10.22
CA LEU A 327 29.85 -11.51 9.18
C LEU A 327 30.59 -12.81 9.49
N LEU A 328 30.50 -13.81 8.61
CA LEU A 328 31.20 -15.08 8.74
C LEU A 328 32.50 -15.07 7.92
N GLN A 329 33.58 -15.52 8.55
CA GLN A 329 34.91 -15.65 7.95
C GLN A 329 35.50 -17.04 8.27
N LYS A 330 35.95 -17.74 7.23
CA LYS A 330 36.90 -18.85 7.32
C LYS A 330 38.30 -18.27 7.52
N ASN A 331 39.05 -18.84 8.46
CA ASN A 331 40.49 -18.58 8.55
C ASN A 331 41.24 -19.15 7.35
#